data_AF-A0A2T5C7D9-F1
#
_entry.id   AF-A0A2T5C7D9-F1
#
_cell.length_a   1.000
_cell.length_b   1.000
_cell.length_c   1.000
_cell.angle_alpha   90.00
_cell.angle_beta   90.00
_cell.angle_gamma   90.00
#
_symmetry.space_group_name_H-M   'P 1'
#
loop_
_entity.id
_entity.type
_entity.pdbx_description
1 polymer ?
#
loop_
_entity_poly.entity_id
_entity_poly.type
_entity_poly.pdbx_seq_one_letter_code
_entity_poly.pdbx_strand_id
1 'polypeptide(L)'
;MSFLLSVAPVIQYNFSPDWSLHLALNYNHISNGGQRQPNRGMNFPQVGLGVGYNLKKSDLPSYPKLEPDGVWHGWIEAGYTTRKTGDAHVRRPVFSIAGGFYHPFTGINAAGFGVEFSDDYSIRSNISDKKYTLAPFVSHHLLLGRFDFSQRLAYYVIK
;
A
#
# COMPACT_ATOMS: atom_id res chain seq x y z
N MET A 1 -6.09 -11.70 17.59
CA MET A 1 -5.88 -10.24 17.49
C MET A 1 -6.75 -9.73 16.34
N SER A 2 -7.82 -9.00 16.65
CA SER A 2 -8.63 -8.30 15.66
C SER A 2 -8.05 -6.90 15.46
N PHE A 3 -7.62 -6.59 14.24
CA PHE A 3 -7.25 -5.24 13.86
C PHE A 3 -8.47 -4.55 13.25
N LEU A 4 -8.79 -3.37 13.77
CA LEU A 4 -9.80 -2.47 13.19
C LEU A 4 -9.04 -1.53 12.27
N LEU A 5 -9.25 -1.68 10.97
CA LEU A 5 -8.69 -0.77 9.98
C LEU A 5 -9.80 0.20 9.58
N SER A 6 -9.62 1.47 9.88
CA SER A 6 -10.53 2.55 9.49
C SER A 6 -9.74 3.57 8.67
N VAL A 7 -10.19 3.78 7.43
CA VAL A 7 -9.59 4.74 6.50
C VAL A 7 -10.70 5.66 6.00
N ALA A 8 -10.51 6.97 6.16
CA ALA A 8 -11.56 7.98 5.95
C ALA A 8 -11.06 9.22 5.18
N PRO A 9 -10.60 9.08 3.92
CA PRO A 9 -10.23 10.24 3.12
C PRO A 9 -11.44 11.16 2.88
N VAL A 10 -11.21 12.47 3.02
CA VAL A 10 -12.18 13.52 2.72
C VAL A 10 -11.60 14.44 1.65
N ILE A 11 -12.34 14.64 0.57
CA ILE A 11 -12.03 15.59 -0.49
C ILE A 11 -12.90 16.82 -0.27
N GLN A 12 -12.28 17.98 -0.12
CA GLN A 12 -12.97 19.25 0.02
C GLN A 12 -12.76 20.11 -1.23
N TYR A 13 -13.85 20.65 -1.78
CA TYR A 13 -13.85 21.62 -2.88
C TYR A 13 -14.50 22.92 -2.42
N ASN A 14 -13.74 24.01 -2.43
CA ASN A 14 -14.25 25.34 -2.07
C ASN A 14 -14.75 26.05 -3.34
N PHE A 15 -16.08 26.18 -3.48
CA PHE A 15 -16.69 26.82 -4.65
C PHE A 15 -17.03 28.31 -4.43
N SER A 16 -16.90 28.80 -3.19
CA SER A 16 -17.06 30.19 -2.79
C SER A 16 -16.10 30.48 -1.63
N PRO A 17 -15.80 31.76 -1.30
CA PRO A 17 -15.00 32.11 -0.14
C PRO A 17 -15.47 31.44 1.16
N ASP A 18 -16.79 31.28 1.32
CA ASP A 18 -17.42 30.82 2.56
C ASP A 18 -18.01 29.41 2.45
N TRP A 19 -18.22 28.89 1.24
CA TRP A 19 -18.87 27.59 1.04
C TRP A 19 -17.93 26.54 0.47
N SER A 20 -18.10 25.31 0.98
CA SER A 20 -17.33 24.15 0.58
C SER A 20 -18.22 22.92 0.41
N LEU A 21 -17.87 22.07 -0.55
CA LEU A 21 -18.46 20.76 -0.77
C LEU A 21 -17.47 19.68 -0.32
N HIS A 22 -17.96 18.69 0.40
CA HIS A 22 -17.16 17.64 1.03
C HIS A 22 -17.63 16.29 0.49
N LEU A 23 -16.70 15.49 -0.01
CA LEU A 23 -16.90 14.09 -0.35
C LEU A 23 -16.06 13.24 0.60
N ALA A 24 -16.71 12.45 1.45
CA ALA A 24 -16.07 11.54 2.38
C ALA A 24 -16.20 10.10 1.88
N LEU A 25 -15.09 9.36 1.84
CA LEU A 25 -15.09 7.92 1.59
C LEU A 25 -14.57 7.26 2.85
N ASN A 26 -15.39 6.40 3.47
CA ASN A 26 -15.00 5.69 4.68
C ASN A 26 -14.99 4.19 4.40
N TYR A 27 -13.89 3.54 4.75
CA TYR A 27 -13.77 2.10 4.73
C TYR A 27 -13.41 1.61 6.12
N ASN A 28 -14.34 0.87 6.73
CA ASN A 28 -14.10 0.19 7.99
C ASN A 28 -14.02 -1.31 7.74
N HIS A 29 -12.89 -1.92 8.11
CA HIS A 29 -12.70 -3.34 8.13
C HIS A 29 -12.58 -3.82 9.58
N ILE A 30 -13.54 -4.64 10.00
CA ILE A 30 -13.52 -5.30 11.31
C ILE A 30 -13.13 -6.76 11.08
N SER A 31 -11.90 -7.11 11.45
CA SER A 31 -11.40 -8.48 11.37
C SER A 31 -11.87 -9.30 12.58
N ASN A 32 -12.46 -10.47 12.34
CA ASN A 32 -13.00 -11.33 13.41
C ASN A 32 -11.99 -12.38 13.89
N GLY A 33 -10.72 -11.99 14.03
CA GLY A 33 -9.57 -12.87 14.29
C GLY A 33 -9.55 -13.60 15.64
N GLY A 34 -10.67 -13.66 16.37
CA GLY A 34 -10.85 -14.38 17.63
C GLY A 34 -12.00 -15.40 17.64
N GLN A 35 -12.74 -15.58 16.54
CA GLN A 35 -13.84 -16.56 16.44
C GLN A 35 -13.42 -17.83 15.68
N ARG A 36 -13.93 -18.98 16.15
CA ARG A 36 -13.64 -20.33 15.61
C ARG A 36 -14.16 -20.53 14.16
N GLN A 37 -15.02 -19.64 13.66
CA GLN A 37 -15.53 -19.68 12.30
C GLN A 37 -14.84 -18.60 11.44
N PRO A 38 -14.13 -18.95 10.34
CA PRO A 38 -13.03 -18.10 9.85
C PRO A 38 -13.45 -16.89 9.02
N ASN A 39 -14.70 -16.76 8.57
CA ASN A 39 -14.99 -15.98 7.36
C ASN A 39 -16.19 -15.02 7.47
N ARG A 40 -16.22 -14.13 8.46
CA ARG A 40 -17.16 -12.98 8.46
C ARG A 40 -16.47 -11.68 8.88
N GLY A 41 -15.35 -11.34 8.23
CA GLY A 41 -14.88 -9.96 8.26
C GLY A 41 -15.95 -9.07 7.65
N MET A 42 -16.37 -8.03 8.38
CA MET A 42 -17.38 -7.10 7.88
C MET A 42 -16.66 -5.90 7.26
N ASN A 43 -16.94 -5.66 5.98
CA ASN A 43 -16.47 -4.49 5.25
C ASN A 43 -17.61 -3.50 5.16
N PHE A 44 -17.43 -2.32 5.74
CA PHE A 44 -18.42 -1.24 5.69
C PHE A 44 -17.85 -0.09 4.86
N PRO A 45 -18.00 -0.14 3.52
CA PRO A 45 -17.79 1.04 2.69
C PRO A 45 -18.94 2.02 2.94
N GLN A 46 -18.61 3.29 3.13
CA GLN A 46 -19.58 4.37 3.27
C GLN A 46 -19.11 5.54 2.44
N VAL A 47 -20.06 6.25 1.84
CA VAL A 47 -19.84 7.50 1.13
C VAL A 47 -20.68 8.58 1.78
N GLY A 48 -20.09 9.75 2.01
CA GLY A 48 -20.75 10.91 2.57
C GLY A 48 -20.59 12.10 1.63
N LEU A 49 -21.66 12.88 1.50
CA LEU A 49 -21.64 14.19 0.85
C LEU A 49 -22.09 15.24 1.87
N GLY A 50 -21.36 16.35 1.94
CA GLY A 50 -21.63 17.42 2.90
C GLY A 50 -21.36 18.79 2.31
N VAL A 51 -22.01 19.82 2.86
CA VAL A 51 -21.76 21.22 2.55
C VAL A 51 -21.35 21.93 3.82
N GLY A 52 -20.26 22.69 3.79
CA GLY A 52 -19.75 23.44 4.92
C GLY A 52 -19.75 24.95 4.67
N TYR A 53 -20.15 25.73 5.68
CA TYR A 53 -20.07 27.18 5.70
C TYR A 53 -18.97 27.65 6.68
N ASN A 54 -18.03 28.46 6.21
CA ASN A 54 -16.88 28.93 6.97
C ASN A 54 -17.20 30.27 7.66
N LEU A 55 -17.28 30.29 8.99
CA LEU A 55 -17.60 31.51 9.75
C LEU A 55 -16.44 32.52 9.81
N LYS A 56 -15.19 32.04 9.73
CA LYS A 56 -13.99 32.88 9.77
C LYS A 56 -12.87 32.17 9.01
N LYS A 57 -12.34 32.82 7.97
CA LYS A 57 -11.19 32.32 7.21
C LYS A 57 -9.92 32.79 7.90
N SER A 58 -9.10 31.86 8.35
CA SER A 58 -7.73 32.17 8.76
C SER A 58 -6.85 32.13 7.53
N ASP A 59 -6.01 33.14 7.34
CA ASP A 59 -4.94 33.05 6.35
C ASP A 59 -4.00 31.92 6.80
N LEU A 60 -3.90 30.89 5.98
CA LEU A 60 -2.97 29.80 6.24
C LEU A 60 -1.56 30.27 5.85
N PRO A 61 -0.53 29.94 6.64
CA PRO A 61 0.83 30.23 6.25
C PRO A 61 1.16 29.56 4.91
N SER A 62 1.79 30.32 4.01
CA SER A 62 2.26 29.80 2.74
C SER A 62 3.56 29.04 2.96
N TYR A 63 3.53 27.73 2.81
CA TYR A 63 4.74 26.91 2.78
C TYR A 63 5.28 26.84 1.34
N PRO A 64 6.61 26.87 1.13
CA PRO A 64 7.17 26.60 -0.18
C PRO A 64 6.74 25.20 -0.63
N LYS A 65 6.24 25.11 -1.86
CA LYS A 65 5.84 23.83 -2.43
C LYS A 65 7.08 22.95 -2.55
N LEU A 66 7.02 21.75 -1.98
CA LEU A 66 8.03 20.73 -2.26
C LEU A 66 7.88 20.33 -3.72
N GLU A 67 8.82 20.78 -4.55
CA GLU A 67 8.86 20.40 -5.95
C GLU A 67 9.47 19.00 -6.06
N PRO A 68 8.89 18.12 -6.89
CA PRO A 68 9.55 16.87 -7.23
C PRO A 68 10.86 17.19 -7.94
N ASP A 69 11.92 16.43 -7.66
CA ASP A 69 13.18 16.56 -8.40
C ASP A 69 13.02 16.17 -9.89
N GLY A 70 11.97 15.43 -10.23
CA GLY A 70 11.68 14.99 -11.60
C GLY A 70 12.69 13.97 -12.12
N VAL A 71 13.47 13.33 -11.25
CA VAL A 71 14.48 12.36 -11.64
C VAL A 71 13.95 10.94 -11.38
N TRP A 72 14.39 9.98 -12.20
CA TRP A 72 14.15 8.56 -11.94
C TRP A 72 15.11 8.04 -10.88
N HIS A 73 14.57 7.47 -9.81
CA HIS A 73 15.35 6.88 -8.73
C HIS A 73 15.31 5.36 -8.85
N GLY A 74 16.48 4.74 -8.91
CA GLY A 74 16.63 3.28 -8.89
C GLY A 74 16.82 2.76 -7.47
N TRP A 75 16.25 1.61 -7.17
CA TRP A 75 16.43 0.93 -5.88
C TRP A 75 16.55 -0.57 -6.04
N ILE A 76 17.16 -1.19 -5.04
CA ILE A 76 17.28 -2.64 -4.90
C ILE A 76 17.03 -3.01 -3.45
N GLU A 77 16.34 -4.12 -3.24
CA GLU A 77 15.98 -4.67 -1.94
C GLU A 77 16.28 -6.16 -1.95
N ALA A 78 16.77 -6.68 -0.82
CA ALA A 78 16.91 -8.10 -0.58
C ALA A 78 16.15 -8.46 0.71
N GLY A 79 15.40 -9.56 0.65
CA GLY A 79 14.57 -10.04 1.74
C GLY A 79 14.94 -11.46 2.15
N TYR A 80 14.76 -11.74 3.43
CA TYR A 80 14.84 -13.08 4.00
C TYR A 80 13.67 -13.28 4.94
N THR A 81 12.95 -14.39 4.77
CA THR A 81 11.90 -14.82 5.69
C THR A 81 11.90 -16.33 5.82
N THR A 82 11.08 -16.86 6.74
CA THR A 82 10.90 -18.31 6.90
C THR A 82 9.44 -18.67 6.84
N ARG A 83 9.12 -19.70 6.05
CA ARG A 83 7.74 -20.19 5.83
C ARG A 83 7.59 -21.61 6.37
N LYS A 84 6.44 -21.90 6.98
CA LYS A 84 6.09 -23.26 7.40
C LYS A 84 5.82 -24.12 6.18
N THR A 85 6.36 -25.33 6.16
CA THR A 85 5.98 -26.36 5.17
C THR A 85 4.67 -27.04 5.57
N GLY A 86 4.06 -27.82 4.67
CA GLY A 86 2.86 -28.60 4.98
C GLY A 86 2.97 -29.49 6.22
N ASP A 87 4.20 -29.86 6.62
CA ASP A 87 4.51 -30.32 7.98
C ASP A 87 4.76 -29.12 8.90
N ALA A 88 3.84 -28.91 9.84
CA ALA A 88 3.81 -27.74 10.74
C ALA A 88 5.08 -27.57 11.62
N HIS A 89 5.93 -28.60 11.69
CA HIS A 89 7.16 -28.63 12.49
C HIS A 89 8.43 -28.19 11.74
N VAL A 90 8.37 -28.00 10.42
CA VAL A 90 9.54 -27.59 9.62
C VAL A 90 9.32 -26.23 8.98
N ARG A 91 10.23 -25.29 9.25
CA ARG A 91 10.31 -23.98 8.58
C ARG A 91 11.43 -24.01 7.55
N ARG A 92 11.18 -23.45 6.38
CA ARG A 92 12.15 -23.33 5.29
C ARG A 92 12.40 -21.86 4.97
N PRO A 93 13.63 -21.50 4.56
CA PRO A 93 13.94 -20.13 4.20
C PRO A 93 13.26 -19.76 2.88
N VAL A 94 12.94 -18.47 2.75
CA VAL A 94 12.53 -17.83 1.50
C VAL A 94 13.43 -16.61 1.34
N PHE A 95 14.07 -16.51 0.19
CA PHE A 95 14.89 -15.37 -0.18
C PHE A 95 14.17 -14.58 -1.27
N SER A 96 14.21 -13.26 -1.17
CA SER A 96 13.71 -12.39 -2.23
C SER A 96 14.73 -11.34 -2.62
N ILE A 97 14.70 -10.96 -3.89
CA ILE A 97 15.41 -9.80 -4.42
C ILE A 97 14.41 -9.04 -5.28
N ALA A 98 14.31 -7.74 -5.04
CA ALA A 98 13.45 -6.86 -5.80
C ALA A 98 14.26 -5.65 -6.24
N GLY A 99 13.95 -5.15 -7.44
CA GLY A 99 14.55 -3.93 -7.95
C GLY A 99 13.54 -3.20 -8.81
N GLY A 100 13.68 -1.88 -8.85
CA GLY A 100 12.76 -1.04 -9.59
C GLY A 100 13.21 0.40 -9.71
N PHE A 101 12.35 1.18 -10.36
CA PHE A 101 12.51 2.60 -10.56
C PHE A 101 11.24 3.33 -10.15
N TYR A 102 11.37 4.53 -9.58
CA TYR A 102 10.25 5.41 -9.32
C TYR A 102 10.54 6.84 -9.77
N HIS A 103 9.48 7.57 -10.08
CA HIS A 103 9.51 8.97 -10.51
C HIS A 103 8.55 9.81 -9.65
N PRO A 104 9.07 10.81 -8.89
CA PRO A 104 8.25 11.72 -8.11
C PRO A 104 7.41 12.62 -9.02
N PHE A 105 6.09 12.63 -8.82
CA PHE A 105 5.17 13.54 -9.51
C PHE A 105 4.61 14.62 -8.57
N THR A 106 4.77 14.46 -7.26
CA THR A 106 4.64 15.55 -6.26
C THR A 106 5.77 15.45 -5.23
N GLY A 107 5.94 16.47 -4.39
CA GLY A 107 6.97 16.47 -3.33
C GLY A 107 6.85 15.36 -2.27
N ILE A 108 5.76 14.58 -2.26
CA ILE A 108 5.57 13.43 -1.36
C ILE A 108 5.06 12.18 -2.06
N ASN A 109 4.75 12.21 -3.36
CA ASN A 109 4.25 11.05 -4.09
C ASN A 109 5.12 10.74 -5.30
N ALA A 110 5.43 9.45 -5.47
CA ALA A 110 6.05 8.93 -6.67
C ALA A 110 5.30 7.68 -7.18
N ALA A 111 5.39 7.46 -8.48
CA ALA A 111 4.91 6.24 -9.13
C ALA A 111 6.12 5.48 -9.66
N GLY A 112 6.07 4.15 -9.60
CA GLY A 112 7.19 3.31 -10.00
C GLY A 112 6.75 1.97 -10.57
N PHE A 113 7.75 1.22 -10.98
CA PHE A 113 7.61 -0.14 -11.46
C PHE A 113 8.89 -0.92 -11.18
N GLY A 114 8.79 -2.23 -11.19
CA GLY A 114 9.93 -3.09 -10.96
C GLY A 114 9.60 -4.55 -11.08
N VAL A 115 10.53 -5.38 -10.65
CA VAL A 115 10.42 -6.83 -10.69
C VAL A 115 10.90 -7.37 -9.35
N GLU A 116 10.16 -8.33 -8.83
CA GLU A 116 10.52 -9.13 -7.67
C GLU A 116 10.77 -10.57 -8.10
N PHE A 117 11.88 -11.12 -7.61
CA PHE A 117 12.20 -12.54 -7.70
C PHE A 117 12.24 -13.11 -6.29
N SER A 118 11.66 -14.29 -6.09
CA SER A 118 11.71 -14.98 -4.80
C SER A 118 11.99 -16.46 -4.99
N ASP A 119 12.84 -17.04 -4.16
CA ASP A 119 13.14 -18.48 -4.09
C ASP A 119 12.56 -19.06 -2.79
N ASP A 120 11.55 -19.92 -2.91
CA ASP A 120 10.80 -20.49 -1.79
C ASP A 120 11.12 -21.99 -1.60
N TYR A 121 12.00 -22.29 -0.63
CA TYR A 121 12.38 -23.67 -0.28
C TYR A 121 11.28 -24.44 0.47
N SER A 122 10.15 -23.81 0.78
CA SER A 122 9.02 -24.46 1.46
C SER A 122 8.09 -25.23 0.52
N ILE A 123 8.14 -24.96 -0.79
CA ILE A 123 7.31 -25.63 -1.81
C ILE A 123 7.82 -27.06 -2.02
N ARG A 124 7.00 -28.06 -1.65
CA ARG A 124 7.32 -29.48 -1.89
C ARG A 124 7.13 -29.80 -3.38
N SER A 125 8.20 -30.28 -3.99
CA SER A 125 8.29 -30.73 -5.39
C SER A 125 7.35 -31.91 -5.67
N ASN A 126 6.07 -31.64 -5.95
CA ASN A 126 5.22 -32.55 -6.70
C ASN A 126 5.04 -31.96 -8.10
N ILE A 127 5.79 -32.52 -9.05
CA ILE A 127 5.60 -32.56 -10.51
C ILE A 127 4.76 -31.43 -11.14
N SER A 128 5.09 -30.15 -10.92
CA SER A 128 4.82 -29.02 -11.84
C SER A 128 5.09 -27.64 -11.20
N ASP A 129 5.13 -27.53 -9.87
CA ASP A 129 5.30 -26.23 -9.21
C ASP A 129 6.77 -25.78 -9.20
N LYS A 130 7.04 -24.57 -9.69
CA LYS A 130 8.39 -24.01 -9.71
C LYS A 130 8.72 -23.47 -8.31
N LYS A 131 9.99 -23.57 -7.91
CA LYS A 131 10.45 -23.08 -6.59
C LYS A 131 10.63 -21.57 -6.54
N TYR A 132 10.66 -20.94 -7.70
CA TYR A 132 10.93 -19.52 -7.85
C TYR A 132 9.71 -18.79 -8.38
N THR A 133 9.47 -17.62 -7.81
CA THR A 133 8.42 -16.70 -8.21
C THR A 133 9.04 -15.50 -8.91
N LEU A 134 8.44 -15.08 -10.03
CA LEU A 134 8.79 -13.85 -10.73
C LEU A 134 7.55 -12.97 -10.84
N ALA A 135 7.64 -11.75 -10.33
CA ALA A 135 6.51 -10.84 -10.26
C ALA A 135 6.91 -9.41 -10.68
N PRO A 136 6.63 -8.99 -11.93
CA PRO A 136 6.59 -7.57 -12.26
C PRO A 136 5.51 -6.87 -11.43
N PHE A 137 5.79 -5.63 -11.04
CA PHE A 137 4.88 -4.81 -10.25
C PHE A 137 4.88 -3.36 -10.71
N VAL A 138 3.78 -2.67 -10.40
CA VAL A 138 3.71 -1.21 -10.33
C VAL A 138 3.64 -0.79 -8.87
N SER A 139 4.18 0.37 -8.53
CA SER A 139 4.25 0.86 -7.17
C SER A 139 3.81 2.31 -7.03
N HIS A 140 3.21 2.62 -5.88
CA HIS A 140 3.06 3.98 -5.36
C HIS A 140 4.01 4.13 -4.18
N HIS A 141 4.68 5.27 -4.11
CA HIS A 141 5.63 5.62 -3.05
C HIS A 141 5.16 6.91 -2.38
N LEU A 142 5.06 6.88 -1.05
CA LEU A 142 4.84 8.04 -0.20
C LEU A 142 6.20 8.45 0.42
N LEU A 143 6.79 9.49 -0.16
CA LEU A 143 8.11 10.01 0.19
C LEU A 143 7.99 11.03 1.33
N LEU A 144 8.46 10.68 2.52
CA LEU A 144 8.46 11.54 3.71
C LEU A 144 9.90 11.85 4.14
N GLY A 145 10.52 12.79 3.44
CA GLY A 145 11.91 13.18 3.66
C GLY A 145 12.87 12.04 3.36
N ARG A 146 13.33 11.34 4.41
CA ARG A 146 14.24 10.18 4.29
C ARG A 146 13.54 8.82 4.34
N PHE A 147 12.24 8.82 4.57
CA PHE A 147 11.45 7.58 4.65
C PHE A 147 10.66 7.40 3.37
N ASP A 148 10.72 6.19 2.80
CA ASP A 148 9.91 5.76 1.66
C ASP A 148 8.93 4.68 2.12
N PHE A 149 7.64 4.99 2.05
CA PHE A 149 6.58 4.01 2.25
C PHE A 149 6.01 3.63 0.89
N SER A 150 6.28 2.40 0.43
CA SER A 150 5.81 1.94 -0.86
C SER A 150 4.73 0.87 -0.76
N GLN A 151 3.78 0.93 -1.70
CA GLN A 151 2.76 -0.09 -1.93
C GLN A 151 2.94 -0.65 -3.34
N ARG A 152 2.95 -1.97 -3.48
CA ARG A 152 3.24 -2.67 -4.74
C ARG A 152 2.04 -3.50 -5.16
N LEU A 153 1.60 -3.35 -6.41
CA LEU A 153 0.65 -4.23 -7.06
C LEU A 153 1.42 -5.15 -8.02
N ALA A 154 1.61 -6.39 -7.62
CA ALA A 154 2.43 -7.36 -8.34
C ALA A 154 1.58 -8.39 -9.08
N TYR A 155 2.04 -8.82 -10.26
CA TYR A 155 1.44 -9.89 -11.04
C TYR A 155 2.39 -11.09 -11.11
N TYR A 156 1.98 -12.24 -10.58
CA TYR A 156 2.80 -13.45 -10.54
C TYR A 156 2.84 -14.14 -11.90
N VAL A 157 3.94 -13.96 -12.65
CA VAL A 157 4.13 -14.54 -13.99
C VAL A 157 4.58 -15.99 -13.89
N ILE A 158 5.43 -16.28 -12.91
CA ILE A 158 5.94 -17.62 -12.63
C ILE A 158 5.64 -17.95 -11.17
N LYS A 159 5.11 -19.14 -10.93
CA LYS A 159 4.75 -19.66 -9.61
C LYS A 159 5.23 -21.09 -9.46
#